data_AF-A0A7S3RJU2-F1
#
_entry.id   AF-A0A7S3RJU2-F1
#
_cell.length_a   1.000
_cell.length_b   1.000
_cell.length_c   1.000
_cell.angle_alpha   90.00
_cell.angle_beta   90.00
_cell.angle_gamma   90.00
#
_symmetry.space_group_name_H-M   'P 1'
#
loop_
_entity.id
_entity.type
_entity.pdbx_description
1 polymer ?
#
loop_
_entity_poly.entity_id
_entity_poly.type
_entity_poly.pdbx_seq_one_letter_code
_entity_poly.pdbx_strand_id
1 'polypeptide(L)'
;AMLNSYYARHYKGKLILRFDDTNPSKEKMEFQESIVKDLATLRVFPDQTTHTSDYFDKLQVSMEELIKKGKAYVDDTDVDTMRAERDKGVESKRRGQPVDESLKLWKEMLAGSTVGLTCCVRGKMDMQSKNKCLRDPVFYRCKVDTPHHRHGTKYKAYPTYDFACPVVDALEGVS
;
A
#
# COMPACT_ATOMS: atom_id res chain seq x y z
N ALA A 1 4.02 3.50 -20.30
CA ALA A 1 3.27 2.58 -21.19
C ALA A 1 4.08 2.15 -22.41
N MET A 2 4.47 3.06 -23.31
CA MET A 2 5.18 2.67 -24.56
C MET A 2 6.52 1.97 -24.32
N LEU A 3 7.33 2.42 -23.35
CA LEU A 3 8.61 1.79 -23.01
C LEU A 3 8.43 0.35 -22.52
N ASN A 4 7.53 0.13 -21.57
CA ASN A 4 7.23 -1.21 -21.04
C ASN A 4 6.69 -2.14 -22.13
N SER A 5 5.80 -1.62 -23.00
CA SER A 5 5.29 -2.35 -24.16
C SER A 5 6.42 -2.73 -25.14
N TYR A 6 7.29 -1.77 -25.46
CA TYR A 6 8.44 -2.01 -26.34
C TYR A 6 9.31 -3.16 -25.82
N TYR A 7 9.71 -3.12 -24.55
CA TYR A 7 10.54 -4.18 -23.96
C TYR A 7 9.83 -5.52 -23.88
N ALA A 8 8.56 -5.53 -23.45
CA ALA A 8 7.77 -6.76 -23.41
C ALA A 8 7.68 -7.41 -24.81
N ARG A 9 7.43 -6.62 -25.86
CA ARG A 9 7.35 -7.14 -27.23
C ARG A 9 8.71 -7.53 -27.79
N HIS A 10 9.76 -6.74 -27.53
CA HIS A 10 11.12 -7.02 -28.00
C HIS A 10 11.68 -8.33 -27.41
N TYR A 11 11.46 -8.58 -26.12
CA TYR A 11 11.94 -9.76 -25.42
C TYR A 11 10.92 -10.90 -25.33
N LYS A 12 9.78 -10.81 -26.04
CA LYS A 12 8.68 -11.79 -25.98
C LYS A 12 8.17 -12.06 -24.55
N GLY A 13 8.23 -11.04 -23.69
CA GLY A 13 7.65 -11.03 -22.36
C GLY A 13 6.16 -10.71 -22.36
N LYS A 14 5.62 -10.50 -21.16
CA LYS A 14 4.21 -10.10 -20.95
C LYS A 14 4.13 -8.66 -20.48
N LEU A 15 3.12 -7.93 -20.96
CA LEU A 15 2.77 -6.60 -20.49
C LEU A 15 1.54 -6.69 -19.58
N ILE A 16 1.70 -6.31 -18.31
CA ILE A 16 0.59 -6.22 -17.35
C ILE A 16 0.14 -4.77 -17.24
N LEU A 17 -1.16 -4.52 -17.41
CA LEU A 17 -1.81 -3.28 -17.03
C LEU A 17 -2.40 -3.46 -15.64
N ARG A 18 -1.72 -2.93 -14.63
CA ARG A 18 -2.21 -2.95 -13.26
C ARG A 18 -2.84 -1.62 -12.88
N PHE A 19 -4.11 -1.64 -12.48
CA PHE A 19 -4.75 -0.50 -11.83
C PHE A 19 -4.38 -0.48 -10.36
N ASP A 20 -3.73 0.60 -9.92
CA ASP A 20 -3.39 0.79 -8.52
C ASP A 20 -4.56 1.42 -7.75
N ASP A 21 -5.53 0.59 -7.39
CA ASP A 21 -6.77 1.01 -6.75
C ASP A 21 -6.71 1.04 -5.21
N THR A 22 -5.52 1.23 -4.62
CA THR A 22 -5.34 1.22 -3.16
C THR A 22 -6.06 2.35 -2.41
N ASN A 23 -6.48 3.42 -3.10
CA ASN A 23 -7.09 4.59 -2.48
C ASN A 23 -8.59 4.75 -2.81
N PRO A 24 -9.51 4.35 -1.93
CA PRO A 24 -10.95 4.34 -2.24
C PRO A 24 -11.53 5.73 -2.53
N SER A 25 -10.89 6.83 -2.11
CA SER A 25 -11.40 8.19 -2.32
C SER A 25 -10.98 8.85 -3.63
N LYS A 26 -9.98 8.31 -4.34
CA LYS A 26 -9.49 8.87 -5.60
C LYS A 26 -9.89 8.05 -6.82
N GLU A 27 -10.17 6.77 -6.62
CA GLU A 27 -10.40 5.83 -7.71
C GLU A 27 -11.86 5.85 -8.17
N LYS A 28 -12.06 6.09 -9.47
CA LYS A 28 -13.36 6.01 -10.14
C LYS A 28 -13.25 5.11 -11.36
N MET A 29 -14.32 4.39 -11.66
CA MET A 29 -14.41 3.51 -12.83
C MET A 29 -14.14 4.26 -14.15
N GLU A 30 -14.62 5.52 -14.24
CA GLU A 30 -14.40 6.42 -15.38
C GLU A 30 -12.91 6.65 -15.70
N PHE A 31 -12.05 6.71 -14.68
CA PHE A 31 -10.60 6.86 -14.91
C PHE A 31 -9.99 5.60 -15.52
N GLN A 32 -10.46 4.42 -15.11
CA GLN A 32 -9.98 3.16 -15.66
C GLN A 32 -10.35 3.01 -17.14
N GLU A 33 -11.60 3.35 -17.49
CA GLU A 33 -12.06 3.33 -18.88
C GLU A 33 -11.27 4.30 -19.77
N SER A 34 -10.98 5.51 -19.29
CA SER A 34 -10.16 6.49 -20.02
C SER A 34 -8.74 5.95 -20.26
N ILE A 35 -8.11 5.33 -19.25
CA ILE A 35 -6.76 4.77 -19.37
C ILE A 35 -6.72 3.66 -20.42
N VAL A 36 -7.71 2.75 -20.44
CA VAL A 36 -7.79 1.69 -21.45
C VAL A 36 -7.95 2.28 -22.84
N LYS A 37 -8.81 3.29 -23.00
CA LYS A 37 -9.03 3.97 -24.28
C LYS A 37 -7.78 4.69 -24.80
N ASP A 38 -7.04 5.34 -23.91
CA ASP A 38 -5.78 6.03 -24.25
C ASP A 38 -4.71 5.02 -24.67
N LEU A 39 -4.58 3.90 -23.96
CA LEU A 39 -3.66 2.81 -24.32
C LEU A 39 -4.01 2.20 -25.69
N ALA A 40 -5.30 1.96 -25.95
CA ALA A 40 -5.76 1.46 -27.26
C ALA A 40 -5.46 2.45 -28.39
N THR A 41 -5.60 3.76 -28.14
CA THR A 41 -5.25 4.82 -29.10
C THR A 41 -3.74 4.79 -29.42
N LEU A 42 -2.91 4.48 -28.42
CA LEU A 42 -1.47 4.28 -28.57
C LEU A 42 -1.08 2.89 -29.11
N ARG A 43 -2.06 2.05 -29.48
CA ARG A 43 -1.87 0.65 -29.92
C ARG A 43 -1.09 -0.20 -28.91
N VAL A 44 -1.21 0.11 -27.62
CA VAL A 44 -0.64 -0.66 -26.52
C VAL A 44 -1.73 -1.59 -25.97
N PHE A 45 -1.57 -2.88 -26.22
CA PHE A 45 -2.48 -3.91 -25.74
C PHE A 45 -1.77 -4.72 -24.66
N PRO A 46 -2.16 -4.59 -23.37
CA PRO A 46 -1.64 -5.43 -22.31
C PRO A 46 -2.09 -6.88 -22.49
N ASP A 47 -1.24 -7.82 -22.11
CA ASP A 47 -1.55 -9.26 -22.15
C ASP A 47 -2.39 -9.69 -20.94
N GLN A 48 -2.34 -8.90 -19.86
CA GLN A 48 -3.14 -9.11 -18.66
C GLN A 48 -3.52 -7.76 -18.03
N THR A 49 -4.72 -7.68 -17.48
CA THR A 49 -5.18 -6.54 -16.68
C THR A 49 -5.45 -7.02 -15.26
N THR A 50 -4.86 -6.36 -14.27
CA THR A 50 -5.01 -6.69 -12.84
C THR A 50 -5.31 -5.43 -12.03
N HIS A 51 -5.73 -5.63 -10.78
CA HIS A 51 -5.97 -4.56 -9.82
C HIS A 51 -5.19 -4.85 -8.54
N THR A 52 -4.60 -3.83 -7.92
CA THR A 52 -3.93 -4.01 -6.63
C THR A 52 -4.89 -4.56 -5.57
N SER A 53 -6.16 -4.20 -5.62
CA SER A 53 -7.18 -4.67 -4.68
C SER A 53 -7.47 -6.16 -4.74
N ASP A 54 -7.15 -6.84 -5.85
CA ASP A 54 -7.24 -8.31 -5.96
C ASP A 54 -6.30 -9.00 -4.95
N TYR A 55 -5.27 -8.29 -4.49
CA TYR A 55 -4.24 -8.79 -3.59
C TYR A 55 -4.40 -8.30 -2.15
N PHE A 56 -5.46 -7.56 -1.79
CA PHE A 56 -5.63 -7.01 -0.44
C PHE A 56 -5.55 -8.07 0.66
N ASP A 57 -6.18 -9.23 0.48
CA ASP A 57 -6.12 -10.32 1.45
C ASP A 57 -4.65 -10.79 1.65
N LYS A 58 -3.88 -10.97 0.56
CA LYS A 58 -2.45 -11.34 0.63
C LYS A 58 -1.58 -10.25 1.25
N LEU A 59 -1.90 -8.98 0.96
CA LEU A 59 -1.19 -7.82 1.50
C LEU A 59 -1.41 -7.71 3.01
N GLN A 60 -2.62 -7.94 3.50
CA GLN A 60 -2.92 -7.95 4.95
C GLN A 60 -2.21 -9.09 5.68
N VAL A 61 -2.18 -10.30 5.10
CA VAL A 61 -1.41 -11.43 5.64
C VAL A 61 0.08 -11.10 5.71
N SER A 62 0.63 -10.55 4.62
CA SER A 62 2.04 -10.13 4.57
C SER A 62 2.36 -9.07 5.62
N MET A 63 1.44 -8.12 5.85
CA MET A 63 1.62 -7.09 6.87
C MET A 63 1.60 -7.67 8.29
N GLU A 64 0.67 -8.58 8.57
CA GLU A 64 0.60 -9.26 9.87
C GLU A 64 1.90 -10.04 10.15
N GLU A 65 2.47 -10.70 9.14
CA GLU A 65 3.77 -11.37 9.27
C GLU A 65 4.91 -10.39 9.55
N LEU A 66 4.94 -9.24 8.89
CA LEU A 66 5.97 -8.21 9.14
C LEU A 66 5.88 -7.67 10.57
N ILE A 67 4.67 -7.47 11.09
CA ILE A 67 4.45 -7.08 12.49
C ILE A 67 4.97 -8.18 13.42
N LYS A 68 4.62 -9.45 13.17
CA LYS A 68 5.12 -10.61 13.95
C LYS A 68 6.63 -10.72 13.96
N LYS A 69 7.28 -10.43 12.82
CA LYS A 69 8.75 -10.42 12.66
C LYS A 69 9.42 -9.16 13.24
N GLY A 70 8.65 -8.23 13.83
CA GLY A 70 9.16 -6.97 14.37
C GLY A 70 9.69 -6.01 13.31
N LYS A 71 9.29 -6.19 12.05
CA LYS A 71 9.66 -5.35 10.89
C LYS A 71 8.63 -4.27 10.57
N ALA A 72 7.49 -4.28 11.26
CA ALA A 72 6.49 -3.22 11.22
C ALA A 72 5.86 -3.06 12.61
N TYR A 73 5.28 -1.90 12.89
CA TYR A 73 4.54 -1.61 14.11
C TYR A 73 3.36 -0.68 13.82
N VAL A 74 2.35 -0.71 14.69
CA VAL A 74 1.20 0.19 14.59
C VAL A 74 1.45 1.44 15.44
N ASP A 75 1.21 2.60 14.85
CA ASP A 75 1.46 3.91 15.43
C ASP A 75 0.19 4.75 15.42
N ASP A 76 -0.18 5.27 16.58
CA ASP A 76 -1.32 6.15 16.84
C ASP A 76 -0.89 7.62 17.07
N THR A 77 0.39 7.93 16.85
CA THR A 77 0.91 9.30 16.89
C THR A 77 0.23 10.15 15.82
N ASP A 78 -0.16 11.37 16.17
CA ASP A 78 -0.80 12.29 15.23
C ASP A 78 0.12 12.63 14.05
N VAL A 79 -0.47 13.03 12.94
CA VAL A 79 0.23 13.21 11.66
C VAL A 79 1.34 14.27 11.75
N ASP A 80 1.12 15.37 12.47
CA ASP A 80 2.06 16.48 12.53
C ASP A 80 3.25 16.15 13.44
N THR A 81 2.98 15.53 14.59
CA THR A 81 4.03 14.99 15.46
C THR A 81 4.85 13.93 14.73
N MET A 82 4.20 12.97 14.07
CA MET A 82 4.89 11.91 13.31
C MET A 82 5.78 12.49 12.20
N ARG A 83 5.33 13.53 11.50
CA ARG A 83 6.14 14.24 10.49
C ARG A 83 7.36 14.89 11.13
N ALA A 84 7.18 15.62 12.23
CA ALA A 84 8.26 16.29 12.94
C ALA A 84 9.30 15.28 13.49
N GLU A 85 8.84 14.16 14.04
CA GLU A 85 9.68 13.06 14.50
C GLU A 85 10.51 12.47 13.35
N ARG A 86 9.87 12.16 12.21
CA ARG A 86 10.57 11.65 11.01
C ARG A 86 11.58 12.64 10.45
N ASP A 87 11.26 13.93 10.43
CA ASP A 87 12.18 14.96 9.95
C ASP A 87 13.42 15.09 10.84
N LYS A 88 13.24 14.98 12.16
CA LYS A 88 14.32 15.03 13.15
C LYS A 88 15.01 13.69 13.40
N GLY A 89 14.49 12.59 12.84
CA GLY A 89 15.00 11.23 13.09
C GLY A 89 14.72 10.72 14.50
N VAL A 90 13.69 11.24 15.17
CA VAL A 90 13.27 10.81 16.51
C VAL A 90 12.33 9.62 16.38
N GLU A 91 12.58 8.55 17.13
CA GLU A 91 11.73 7.36 17.12
C GLU A 91 10.38 7.63 17.79
N SER A 92 9.30 7.12 17.19
CA SER A 92 7.97 7.14 17.81
C SER A 92 7.98 6.30 19.09
N LYS A 93 7.20 6.72 20.10
CA LYS A 93 6.97 5.98 21.34
C LYS A 93 6.46 4.56 21.08
N ARG A 94 5.74 4.36 19.97
CA ARG A 94 5.16 3.08 19.54
C ARG A 94 6.19 2.15 18.86
N ARG A 95 7.34 2.67 18.43
CA ARG A 95 8.37 1.87 17.73
C ARG A 95 8.94 0.75 18.59
N GLY A 96 9.07 0.97 19.89
CA GLY A 96 9.63 0.01 20.85
C GLY A 96 8.61 -0.95 21.48
N GLN A 97 7.33 -0.87 21.11
CA GLN A 97 6.29 -1.62 21.80
C GLN A 97 6.36 -3.14 21.52
N PRO A 98 5.84 -3.99 22.42
CA PRO A 98 5.72 -5.42 22.17
C PRO A 98 4.92 -5.71 20.90
N VAL A 99 5.28 -6.80 20.21
CA VAL A 99 4.62 -7.25 18.98
C VAL A 99 3.11 -7.43 19.19
N ASP A 100 2.71 -7.98 20.34
CA ASP A 100 1.31 -8.24 20.68
C ASP A 100 0.46 -6.96 20.73
N GLU A 101 1.03 -5.84 21.19
CA GLU A 101 0.34 -4.55 21.21
C GLU A 101 0.11 -4.03 19.78
N SER A 102 1.10 -4.17 18.91
CA SER A 102 0.93 -3.84 17.49
C SER A 102 -0.13 -4.72 16.82
N LEU A 103 -0.18 -6.02 17.15
CA LEU A 103 -1.18 -6.93 16.59
C LEU A 103 -2.60 -6.62 17.08
N LYS A 104 -2.77 -6.18 18.33
CA LYS A 104 -4.07 -5.70 18.84
C LYS A 104 -4.54 -4.48 18.05
N LEU A 105 -3.70 -3.45 17.92
CA LEU A 105 -4.04 -2.25 17.17
C LEU A 105 -4.26 -2.55 15.67
N TRP A 106 -3.54 -3.51 15.11
CA TRP A 106 -3.76 -3.95 13.73
C TRP A 106 -5.15 -4.54 13.53
N LYS A 107 -5.65 -5.35 14.48
CA LYS A 107 -7.02 -5.86 14.47
C LYS A 107 -8.05 -4.73 14.55
N GLU A 108 -7.80 -3.71 15.38
CA GLU A 108 -8.63 -2.51 15.46
C GLU A 108 -8.68 -1.75 14.13
N MET A 109 -7.54 -1.61 13.43
CA MET A 109 -7.48 -1.04 12.08
C MET A 109 -8.29 -1.86 11.06
N LEU A 110 -8.19 -3.19 11.09
CA LEU A 110 -8.95 -4.08 10.20
C LEU A 110 -10.46 -4.01 10.48
N ALA A 111 -10.86 -3.86 11.74
CA ALA A 111 -12.24 -3.67 12.15
C ALA A 111 -12.77 -2.27 11.81
N GLY A 112 -11.89 -1.29 11.59
CA GLY A 112 -12.26 0.10 11.37
C GLY A 112 -12.84 0.77 12.60
N SER A 113 -12.36 0.41 13.79
CA SER A 113 -12.80 1.02 15.05
C SER A 113 -12.32 2.47 15.18
N THR A 114 -12.82 3.19 16.18
CA THR A 114 -12.38 4.56 16.48
C THR A 114 -10.89 4.63 16.77
N VAL A 115 -10.32 3.60 17.42
CA VAL A 115 -8.88 3.47 17.65
C VAL A 115 -8.16 3.12 16.35
N GLY A 116 -8.70 2.20 15.55
CA GLY A 116 -8.14 1.85 14.25
C GLY A 116 -7.99 3.06 13.32
N LEU A 117 -8.95 3.98 13.35
CA LEU A 117 -8.96 5.20 12.55
C LEU A 117 -7.83 6.19 12.89
N THR A 118 -7.37 6.22 14.13
CA THR A 118 -6.23 7.06 14.53
C THR A 118 -4.89 6.38 14.25
N CYS A 119 -4.90 5.11 13.86
CA CYS A 119 -3.70 4.31 13.67
C CYS A 119 -3.24 4.26 12.21
N CYS A 120 -1.93 4.09 12.04
CA CYS A 120 -1.32 3.66 10.79
C CYS A 120 -0.26 2.58 11.06
N VAL A 121 0.06 1.76 10.06
CA VAL A 121 1.18 0.81 10.16
C VAL A 121 2.42 1.44 9.56
N ARG A 122 3.54 1.39 10.29
CA ARG A 122 4.84 1.89 9.84
C ARG A 122 5.82 0.75 9.68
N GLY A 123 6.61 0.79 8.61
CA GLY A 123 7.77 -0.08 8.45
C GLY A 123 8.81 0.27 9.49
N LYS A 124 9.46 -0.73 10.08
CA LYS A 124 10.56 -0.53 11.03
C LYS A 124 11.88 -0.57 10.27
N MET A 125 12.37 0.61 9.94
CA MET A 125 13.57 0.84 9.13
C MET A 125 14.55 1.71 9.94
N ASP A 126 15.32 2.55 9.25
CA ASP A 126 16.37 3.37 9.84
C ASP A 126 15.94 4.84 9.94
N MET A 127 15.66 5.28 11.17
CA MET A 127 15.29 6.66 11.48
C MET A 127 16.44 7.66 11.29
N GLN A 128 17.70 7.19 11.28
CA GLN A 128 18.88 8.02 11.05
C GLN A 128 19.32 8.08 9.58
N SER A 129 18.60 7.37 8.70
CA SER A 129 18.92 7.37 7.27
C SER A 129 18.92 8.78 6.68
N LYS A 130 19.91 9.07 5.83
CA LYS A 130 19.93 10.30 5.01
C LYS A 130 18.75 10.33 4.03
N ASN A 131 18.30 9.16 3.59
CA ASN A 131 17.09 9.04 2.79
C ASN A 131 15.86 9.03 3.71
N LYS A 132 15.13 10.16 3.75
CA LYS A 132 13.92 10.33 4.57
C LYS A 132 12.82 9.31 4.26
N CYS A 133 12.80 8.72 3.06
CA CYS A 133 11.84 7.66 2.71
C CYS A 133 12.08 6.37 3.50
N LEU A 134 13.31 6.13 3.96
CA LEU A 134 13.65 4.97 4.80
C LEU A 134 13.42 5.21 6.30
N ARG A 135 12.95 6.41 6.69
CA ARG A 135 12.62 6.73 8.08
C ARG A 135 11.20 6.29 8.37
N ASP A 136 11.06 5.02 8.73
CA ASP A 136 9.82 4.34 9.09
C ASP A 136 8.60 4.78 8.25
N PRO A 137 8.58 4.46 6.94
CA PRO A 137 7.50 4.85 6.04
C PRO A 137 6.16 4.23 6.45
N VAL A 138 5.06 4.91 6.09
CA VAL A 138 3.71 4.42 6.35
C VAL A 138 3.33 3.39 5.30
N PHE A 139 2.95 2.19 5.73
CA PHE A 139 2.55 1.07 4.88
C PHE A 139 1.05 0.84 4.82
N TYR A 140 0.30 1.15 5.88
CA TYR A 140 -1.17 1.05 5.89
C TYR A 140 -1.81 2.22 6.59
N ARG A 141 -3.04 2.55 6.16
CA ARG A 141 -3.91 3.53 6.81
C ARG A 141 -5.32 2.99 6.93
N CYS A 142 -6.00 3.35 8.01
CA CYS A 142 -7.42 3.05 8.16
C CYS A 142 -8.27 4.15 7.49
N LYS A 143 -9.27 3.74 6.71
CA LYS A 143 -10.26 4.61 6.05
C LYS A 143 -11.60 3.88 6.02
N VAL A 144 -12.64 4.47 6.61
CA VAL A 144 -13.98 3.85 6.65
C VAL A 144 -15.06 4.66 5.95
N ASP A 145 -14.81 5.95 5.73
CA ASP A 145 -15.80 6.91 5.22
C ASP A 145 -16.10 6.74 3.72
N THR A 146 -15.23 6.06 2.99
CA THR A 146 -15.38 5.86 1.54
C THR A 146 -15.32 4.38 1.18
N PRO A 147 -16.40 3.81 0.61
CA PRO A 147 -16.39 2.46 0.06
C PRO A 147 -15.38 2.33 -1.08
N HIS A 148 -14.71 1.18 -1.15
CA HIS A 148 -13.87 0.82 -2.29
C HIS A 148 -14.75 0.52 -3.51
N HIS A 149 -14.44 1.08 -4.67
CA HIS A 149 -15.28 0.93 -5.87
C HIS A 149 -15.49 -0.54 -6.31
N ARG A 150 -14.54 -1.46 -6.04
CA ARG A 150 -14.68 -2.90 -6.34
C ARG A 150 -15.12 -3.78 -5.16
N HIS A 151 -14.83 -3.36 -3.92
CA HIS A 151 -14.99 -4.21 -2.73
C HIS A 151 -15.94 -3.62 -1.69
N GLY A 152 -16.61 -2.51 -2.02
CA GLY A 152 -17.52 -1.80 -1.14
C GLY A 152 -16.87 -1.51 0.21
N THR A 153 -17.54 -1.94 1.27
CA THR A 153 -17.12 -1.69 2.66
C THR A 153 -16.32 -2.85 3.28
N LYS A 154 -15.93 -3.86 2.50
CA LYS A 154 -15.21 -5.07 2.99
C LYS A 154 -13.94 -4.72 3.75
N TYR A 155 -13.16 -3.77 3.23
CA TYR A 155 -11.86 -3.40 3.81
C TYR A 155 -11.93 -2.05 4.51
N LYS A 156 -11.27 -1.96 5.67
CA LYS A 156 -11.15 -0.74 6.47
C LYS A 156 -9.72 -0.22 6.53
N ALA A 157 -8.72 -1.09 6.34
CA ALA A 157 -7.32 -0.71 6.24
C ALA A 157 -6.81 -0.93 4.82
N TYR A 158 -6.18 0.10 4.26
CA TYR A 158 -5.69 0.14 2.89
C TYR A 158 -4.17 0.32 2.88
N PRO A 159 -3.44 -0.45 2.05
CA PRO A 159 -2.00 -0.30 1.93
C PRO A 159 -1.65 0.99 1.19
N THR A 160 -0.46 1.52 1.45
CA THR A 160 0.12 2.60 0.65
C THR A 160 0.84 2.03 -0.57
N TYR A 161 1.11 2.88 -1.56
CA TYR A 161 1.89 2.53 -2.74
C TYR A 161 3.24 1.88 -2.40
N ASP A 162 3.96 2.46 -1.43
CA ASP A 162 5.28 2.00 -1.00
C ASP A 162 5.29 0.56 -0.48
N PHE A 163 4.14 0.08 0.03
CA PHE A 163 3.99 -1.30 0.47
C PHE A 163 3.39 -2.20 -0.62
N ALA A 164 2.29 -1.76 -1.25
CA ALA A 164 1.55 -2.59 -2.19
C ALA A 164 2.35 -2.87 -3.46
N CYS A 165 2.98 -1.86 -4.04
CA CYS A 165 3.67 -1.96 -5.32
C CYS A 165 4.74 -3.10 -5.34
N PRO A 166 5.74 -3.12 -4.44
CA PRO A 166 6.77 -4.16 -4.48
C PRO A 166 6.23 -5.56 -4.16
N VAL A 167 5.22 -5.67 -3.28
CA VAL A 167 4.63 -6.97 -2.93
C VAL A 167 3.82 -7.53 -4.11
N VAL A 168 3.04 -6.68 -4.78
CA VAL A 168 2.24 -7.11 -5.93
C VAL A 168 3.13 -7.40 -7.14
N ASP A 169 4.18 -6.61 -7.39
CA ASP A 169 5.18 -6.92 -8.43
C ASP A 169 5.80 -8.31 -8.24
N ALA A 170 6.17 -8.65 -7.00
CA ALA A 170 6.69 -9.97 -6.67
C ALA A 170 5.65 -11.09 -6.85
N LEU A 171 4.37 -10.83 -6.52
CA LEU A 171 3.27 -11.79 -6.71
C LEU A 171 2.90 -11.99 -8.18
N GLU A 172 3.05 -10.95 -9.01
CA GLU A 172 2.79 -10.98 -10.45
C GLU A 172 4.00 -11.47 -11.26
N GLY A 173 5.18 -11.60 -10.63
CA GLY A 173 6.40 -12.05 -11.27
C GLY A 173 6.98 -11.03 -12.25
N VAL A 174 6.84 -9.73 -11.94
CA VAL A 174 7.40 -8.64 -12.75
C VAL A 174 8.93 -8.68 -12.73
N SER A 175 9.56 -8.58 -13.90
CA SER A 175 11.02 -8.67 -14.10
C SER A 175 11.53 -7.71 -15.16
#